data_AF-A0A936ZJF4-F1
#
_entry.id   AF-A0A936ZJF4-F1
#
_cell.length_a   1.000
_cell.length_b   1.000
_cell.length_c   1.000
_cell.angle_alpha   90.00
_cell.angle_beta   90.00
_cell.angle_gamma   90.00
#
_symmetry.space_group_name_H-M   'P 1'
#
loop_
_entity.id
_entity.type
_entity.pdbx_description
1 polymer ?
#
loop_
_entity_poly.entity_id
_entity_poly.type
_entity_poly.pdbx_seq_one_letter_code
_entity_poly.pdbx_strand_id
1 'polypeptide(L)'
;MYPLLPFVFALALLTGCNTTARPDFVFNRQGLSQQQYSQAEAECELEAEKAAIQAKNSITAGENWRKIFVLCMEAKGARYLGTTDDFPDV
;
A
#
# COMPACT_ATOMS: atom_id res chain seq x y z
N MET A 1 11.72 -39.33 48.63
CA MET A 1 12.50 -38.11 48.29
C MET A 1 12.08 -37.67 46.89
N TYR A 2 11.24 -36.63 46.79
CA TYR A 2 10.92 -35.85 45.58
C TYR A 2 11.66 -34.49 45.74
N PRO A 3 11.95 -33.67 44.70
CA PRO A 3 10.94 -33.30 43.69
C PRO A 3 11.45 -32.90 42.28
N LEU A 4 10.50 -32.42 41.46
CA LEU A 4 10.66 -31.40 40.39
C LEU A 4 10.85 -31.87 38.94
N LEU A 5 9.71 -31.99 38.25
CA LEU A 5 9.55 -31.52 36.87
C LEU A 5 9.83 -30.00 36.80
N PRO A 6 10.41 -29.51 35.69
CA PRO A 6 9.75 -28.41 34.98
C PRO A 6 9.76 -28.69 33.45
N PHE A 7 8.64 -28.72 32.74
CA PHE A 7 7.90 -27.52 32.29
C PHE A 7 8.84 -26.40 31.84
N VAL A 8 9.32 -26.38 30.58
CA VAL A 8 9.53 -25.10 29.85
C VAL A 8 9.39 -25.31 28.33
N PHE A 9 8.20 -24.95 27.85
CA PHE A 9 7.94 -24.19 26.62
C PHE A 9 8.68 -24.61 25.35
N ALA A 10 7.97 -25.38 24.52
CA ALA A 10 7.99 -25.15 23.08
C ALA A 10 7.75 -23.65 22.83
N LEU A 11 8.82 -22.94 22.46
CA LEU A 11 8.75 -21.55 22.03
C LEU A 11 8.08 -21.56 20.65
N ALA A 12 6.75 -21.61 20.65
CA ALA A 12 5.93 -21.28 19.51
C ALA A 12 6.25 -19.82 19.17
N LEU A 13 7.19 -19.63 18.24
CA LEU A 13 7.42 -18.39 17.55
C LEU A 13 6.12 -18.05 16.79
N LEU A 14 5.17 -17.45 17.50
CA LEU A 14 4.15 -16.61 16.91
C LEU A 14 4.87 -15.38 16.36
N THR A 15 5.64 -15.57 15.29
CA THR A 15 5.87 -14.51 14.31
C THR A 15 4.53 -14.23 13.67
N GLY A 16 3.67 -13.51 14.41
CA GLY A 16 2.55 -12.81 13.81
C GLY A 16 3.18 -11.80 12.87
N CYS A 17 3.32 -12.19 11.59
CA CYS A 17 3.51 -11.23 10.52
C CYS A 17 2.30 -10.30 10.60
N ASN A 18 2.48 -9.15 11.23
CA ASN A 18 1.49 -8.09 11.20
C ASN A 18 1.57 -7.45 9.81
N THR A 19 1.18 -8.19 8.78
CA THR A 19 0.95 -7.70 7.43
C THR A 19 -0.41 -7.02 7.45
N THR A 20 -0.49 -5.90 8.17
CA THR A 20 -1.60 -4.97 7.93
C THR A 20 -1.49 -4.59 6.45
N ALA A 21 -2.48 -4.99 5.65
CA ALA A 21 -2.52 -4.63 4.24
C ALA A 21 -2.44 -3.11 4.15
N ARG A 22 -1.61 -2.60 3.23
CA ARG A 22 -1.53 -1.15 3.01
C ARG A 22 -2.88 -0.71 2.45
N PRO A 23 -3.47 0.38 2.96
CA PRO A 23 -4.73 0.86 2.42
C PRO A 23 -4.53 1.32 0.97
N ASP A 24 -5.51 1.00 0.13
CA ASP A 24 -5.52 1.38 -1.28
C ASP A 24 -5.95 2.84 -1.42
N PHE A 25 -5.67 3.42 -2.58
CA PHE A 25 -6.03 4.80 -2.88
C PHE A 25 -7.46 4.90 -3.42
N VAL A 26 -8.20 5.89 -2.92
CA VAL A 26 -9.55 6.20 -3.36
C VAL A 26 -9.52 7.43 -4.25
N PHE A 27 -10.00 7.29 -5.50
CA PHE A 27 -10.10 8.39 -6.46
C PHE A 27 -11.52 8.58 -6.96
N ASN A 28 -11.88 9.84 -7.19
CA ASN A 28 -13.05 10.20 -7.99
C ASN A 28 -12.64 10.37 -9.45
N ARG A 29 -13.34 9.70 -10.37
CA ARG A 29 -13.04 9.73 -11.82
C ARG A 29 -13.26 11.09 -12.50
N GLN A 30 -13.95 12.05 -11.88
CA GLN A 30 -14.26 13.39 -12.43
C GLN A 30 -14.75 13.37 -13.89
N GLY A 31 -15.52 12.35 -14.29
CA GLY A 31 -16.04 12.22 -15.65
C GLY A 31 -15.16 11.45 -16.64
N LEU A 32 -13.98 10.97 -16.24
CA LEU A 32 -13.21 9.98 -17.00
C LEU A 32 -14.07 8.74 -17.23
N SER A 33 -14.06 8.16 -18.43
CA SER A 33 -14.67 6.85 -18.69
C SER A 33 -13.91 5.75 -17.94
N GLN A 34 -14.52 4.56 -17.80
CA GLN A 34 -13.86 3.45 -17.09
C GLN A 34 -12.56 3.05 -17.80
N GLN A 35 -12.58 3.07 -19.14
CA GLN A 35 -11.42 2.75 -19.96
C GLN A 35 -10.31 3.80 -19.80
N GLN A 36 -10.66 5.10 -19.79
CA GLN A 36 -9.67 6.17 -19.58
C GLN A 36 -9.05 6.10 -18.18
N TYR A 37 -9.87 5.81 -17.17
CA TYR A 37 -9.39 5.65 -15.80
C TYR A 37 -8.44 4.46 -15.67
N SER A 38 -8.81 3.29 -16.20
CA SER A 38 -7.96 2.10 -16.19
C SER A 38 -6.65 2.31 -16.96
N GLN A 39 -6.70 3.02 -18.09
CA GLN A 39 -5.49 3.38 -18.83
C GLN A 39 -4.59 4.34 -18.04
N ALA A 40 -5.18 5.35 -17.40
CA ALA A 40 -4.45 6.28 -16.54
C ALA A 40 -3.79 5.56 -15.37
N GLU A 41 -4.50 4.65 -14.72
CA GLU A 41 -3.99 3.83 -13.61
C GLU A 41 -2.77 3.01 -14.03
N ALA A 42 -2.85 2.28 -15.14
CA ALA A 42 -1.72 1.48 -15.65
C ALA A 42 -0.50 2.35 -16.01
N GLU A 43 -0.71 3.53 -16.60
CA GLU A 43 0.38 4.46 -16.91
C GLU A 43 1.02 5.03 -15.63
N CYS A 44 0.20 5.39 -14.66
CA CYS A 44 0.65 5.98 -13.40
C CYS A 44 1.35 4.96 -12.49
N GLU A 45 0.98 3.69 -12.57
CA GLU A 45 1.70 2.60 -11.92
C GLU A 45 3.14 2.50 -12.44
N LEU A 46 3.33 2.53 -13.76
CA LEU A 46 4.66 2.47 -14.36
C LEU A 46 5.55 3.67 -13.97
N GLU A 47 4.99 4.88 -13.94
CA GLU A 47 5.74 6.07 -13.51
C GLU A 47 6.08 6.02 -12.00
N ALA A 48 5.17 5.50 -11.17
CA ALA A 48 5.41 5.31 -9.75
C ALA A 48 6.51 4.28 -9.47
N GLU A 49 6.51 3.14 -10.19
CA GLU A 49 7.56 2.12 -10.11
C GLU A 49 8.92 2.70 -10.51
N LYS A 50 8.98 3.46 -11.60
CA LYS A 50 10.20 4.12 -12.05
C LYS A 50 10.77 5.07 -11.00
N ALA A 51 9.92 5.78 -10.26
CA ALA A 51 10.34 6.64 -9.17
C ALA A 51 10.79 5.86 -7.92
N ALA A 52 10.16 4.71 -7.66
CA ALA A 52 10.51 3.82 -6.55
C ALA A 52 11.89 3.19 -6.75
N ILE A 53 12.21 2.73 -7.97
CA ILE A 53 13.50 2.11 -8.31
C ILE A 53 14.68 3.05 -8.09
N GLN A 54 14.49 4.37 -8.21
CA GLN A 54 15.54 5.36 -7.98
C GLN A 54 15.84 5.62 -6.49
N ALA A 55 15.04 5.09 -5.58
CA ALA A 55 15.21 5.31 -4.15
C ALA A 55 16.30 4.42 -3.54
N LYS A 56 17.01 4.95 -2.53
CA LYS A 56 18.13 4.25 -1.87
C LYS A 56 17.68 3.20 -0.83
N ASN A 57 16.42 3.25 -0.40
CA ASN A 57 15.86 2.36 0.62
C ASN A 57 14.36 2.16 0.37
N SER A 58 13.79 1.11 0.96
CA SER A 58 12.39 0.71 0.75
C SER A 58 11.37 1.73 1.28
N ILE A 59 11.69 2.48 2.33
CA ILE A 59 10.78 3.50 2.88
C ILE A 59 10.63 4.64 1.88
N THR A 60 11.75 5.20 1.42
CA THR A 60 11.76 6.25 0.40
C THR A 60 11.18 5.75 -0.92
N ALA A 61 11.42 4.48 -1.29
CA ALA A 61 10.79 3.87 -2.46
C ALA A 61 9.26 3.89 -2.34
N GLY A 62 8.73 3.43 -1.19
CA GLY A 62 7.29 3.42 -0.93
C GLY A 62 6.66 4.80 -0.79
N GLU A 63 7.41 5.82 -0.36
CA GLU A 63 6.97 7.22 -0.34
C GLU A 63 6.94 7.84 -1.73
N ASN A 64 8.02 7.66 -2.50
CA ASN A 64 8.12 8.15 -3.87
C ASN A 64 7.04 7.53 -4.76
N TRP A 65 6.85 6.22 -4.66
CA TRP A 65 5.82 5.49 -5.39
C TRP A 65 4.44 6.12 -5.13
N ARG A 66 4.05 6.25 -3.86
CA ARG A 66 2.75 6.83 -3.48
C ARG A 66 2.56 8.23 -4.04
N LYS A 67 3.56 9.08 -3.84
CA LYS A 67 3.50 10.48 -4.25
C LYS A 67 3.34 10.61 -5.76
N ILE A 68 4.14 9.87 -6.52
CA ILE A 68 4.12 9.93 -7.99
C ILE A 68 2.82 9.34 -8.54
N PHE A 69 2.35 8.23 -7.98
CA PHE A 69 1.08 7.64 -8.38
C PHE A 69 -0.09 8.62 -8.23
N VAL A 70 -0.23 9.23 -7.05
CA VAL A 70 -1.30 10.20 -6.78
C VAL A 70 -1.20 11.41 -7.72
N LEU A 71 -0.01 12.00 -7.85
CA LEU A 71 0.20 13.15 -8.74
C LEU A 71 -0.10 12.83 -10.20
N CYS A 72 0.27 11.64 -10.66
CA CYS A 72 -0.02 11.20 -12.02
C CYS A 72 -1.53 11.02 -12.22
N MET A 73 -2.23 10.36 -11.31
CA MET A 73 -3.68 10.19 -11.38
C MET A 73 -4.40 11.53 -11.39
N GLU A 74 -3.96 12.49 -10.58
CA GLU A 74 -4.48 13.85 -10.58
C GLU A 74 -4.23 14.60 -11.89
N ALA A 75 -3.03 14.46 -12.46
CA ALA A 75 -2.71 15.01 -13.77
C ALA A 75 -3.53 14.37 -14.91
N LYS A 76 -3.97 13.12 -14.76
CA LYS A 76 -4.87 12.42 -15.70
C LYS A 76 -6.34 12.79 -15.51
N GLY A 77 -6.66 13.59 -14.49
CA GLY A 77 -8.00 14.11 -14.23
C GLY A 77 -8.79 13.31 -13.20
N ALA A 78 -8.22 12.31 -12.54
CA ALA A 78 -8.84 11.74 -11.34
C ALA A 78 -8.62 12.68 -10.14
N ARG A 79 -9.47 12.64 -9.12
CA ARG A 79 -9.28 13.43 -7.90
C ARG A 79 -9.02 12.52 -6.72
N TYR A 80 -7.90 12.72 -6.04
CA TYR A 80 -7.59 11.95 -4.84
C TYR A 80 -8.55 12.31 -3.70
N LEU A 81 -9.15 11.29 -3.08
CA LEU A 81 -10.08 11.46 -1.95
C LEU A 81 -9.48 11.00 -0.63
N GLY A 82 -8.48 10.12 -0.66
CA GLY A 82 -7.89 9.53 0.53
C GLY A 82 -7.53 8.07 0.28
N THR A 83 -7.42 7.31 1.36
CA THR A 83 -7.15 5.87 1.34
C THR A 83 -8.35 5.08 1.85
N THR A 84 -8.36 3.76 1.66
CA THR A 84 -9.43 2.90 2.21
C THR A 84 -9.53 2.97 3.74
N ASP A 85 -8.46 3.34 4.45
CA ASP A 85 -8.51 3.57 5.91
C ASP A 85 -9.37 4.81 6.27
N ASP A 86 -9.43 5.80 5.36
CA ASP A 86 -10.27 6.99 5.52
C ASP A 86 -11.74 6.71 5.19
N PHE A 87 -12.02 5.59 4.51
CA PHE A 87 -13.35 5.17 4.06
C PHE A 87 -13.56 3.66 4.30
N PRO A 88 -13.80 3.20 5.54
CA PRO A 88 -13.91 1.77 5.84
C PRO A 88 -15.13 1.07 5.22
N ASP A 89 -16.07 1.83 4.65
CA ASP A 89 -17.38 1.36 4.17
C ASP A 89 -17.62 1.53 2.65
N VAL A 90 -16.60 1.91 1.86
CA VAL A 90 -16.70 2.05 0.39
C VAL A 90 -16.12 0.87 -0.38
#